data_AF-A0A1V3LAU9-F1
#
_entry.id   AF-A0A1V3LAU9-F1
#
_cell.length_a   1.000
_cell.length_b   1.000
_cell.length_c   1.000
_cell.angle_alpha   90.00
_cell.angle_beta   90.00
_cell.angle_gamma   90.00
#
_symmetry.space_group_name_H-M   'P 1'
#
loop_
_entity.id
_entity.type
_entity.pdbx_description
1 polymer ?
#
loop_
_entity_poly.entity_id
_entity_poly.type
_entity_poly.pdbx_seq_one_letter_code
_entity_poly.pdbx_strand_id
1 'polypeptide(L)'
;MSKKIYAWLGILLSISLSLFVLDKVYEDALPKIIEEINNGAIGAILTAIVTVFLLQGQTATEEERDKNLTVFEKKQEVYHQFLEKLKDIVEDGKVQIALSKEPVDTIDELKDLLFQLSYIQMHSTEETTQSVFERVTNLIKKMNEFMVAGEEKQKLVANYYASFAEELFGIVAILKNDLYNTSSNPIAKESIETLLSECDLFIEGEKLDKYEMQNYFWNEMQDQLLSQGFKFNKKDFSQDITQYYARSRNRHRWYGIEIPIYKSKNGENITFKLELENWLYYGLIRPRETTENSEFDNKIIELAKLTSSSFNPSIWWFGWKNPDKYHLNFWTLDSEDFTHFKHPQRRARMVKEYSEEIANYIRKFQDIAERQEL
;
A
#
# COMPACT_ATOMS: atom_id res chain seq x y z
N MET A 1 53.28 9.24 23.91
CA MET A 1 54.26 9.28 25.02
C MET A 1 55.64 8.90 24.47
N SER A 2 56.71 9.66 24.74
CA SER A 2 57.97 9.47 23.98
C SER A 2 58.71 8.19 24.42
N LYS A 3 59.28 7.45 23.45
CA LYS A 3 60.20 6.31 23.70
C LYS A 3 61.30 6.61 24.73
N LYS A 4 61.61 7.90 24.93
CA LYS A 4 62.58 8.39 25.91
C LYS A 4 62.16 8.10 27.36
N ILE A 5 60.87 8.14 27.69
CA ILE A 5 60.39 7.91 29.08
C ILE A 5 60.62 6.45 29.49
N TYR A 6 60.32 5.49 28.61
CA TYR A 6 60.62 4.07 28.84
C TYR A 6 62.12 3.81 28.96
N ALA A 7 62.92 4.44 28.11
CA ALA A 7 64.37 4.33 28.18
C ALA A 7 64.89 4.85 29.54
N TRP A 8 64.39 5.99 30.01
CA TRP A 8 64.77 6.55 31.30
C TRP A 8 64.32 5.69 32.49
N LEU A 9 63.08 5.20 32.50
CA LEU A 9 62.57 4.32 33.56
C LEU A 9 63.34 2.99 33.61
N GLY A 10 63.67 2.41 32.44
CA GLY A 10 64.46 1.19 32.34
C GLY A 10 65.91 1.38 32.80
N ILE A 11 66.54 2.50 32.47
CA ILE A 11 67.89 2.85 32.96
C ILE A 11 67.88 3.02 34.48
N LEU A 12 66.92 3.76 35.03
CA LEU A 12 66.78 3.96 36.48
C LEU A 12 66.53 2.65 37.22
N LEU A 13 65.65 1.79 36.69
CA LEU A 13 65.38 0.47 37.27
C LEU A 13 66.63 -0.42 37.26
N SER A 14 67.38 -0.41 36.15
CA SER A 14 68.63 -1.18 36.01
C SER A 14 69.70 -0.72 37.00
N ILE A 15 69.86 0.58 37.19
CA ILE A 15 70.78 1.16 38.19
C ILE A 15 70.34 0.75 39.61
N SER A 16 69.06 0.91 39.95
CA SER A 16 68.56 0.57 41.28
C SER A 16 68.63 -0.93 41.59
N LEU A 17 68.35 -1.80 40.62
CA LEU A 17 68.52 -3.25 40.77
C LEU A 17 70.00 -3.63 40.91
N SER A 18 70.90 -2.96 40.19
CA SER A 18 72.34 -3.20 40.32
C SER A 18 72.86 -2.84 41.70
N LEU A 19 72.40 -1.71 42.27
CA LEU A 19 72.72 -1.32 43.66
C LEU A 19 72.16 -2.31 44.69
N PHE A 20 70.94 -2.80 44.47
CA PHE A 20 70.31 -3.82 45.33
C PHE A 20 71.10 -5.14 45.32
N VAL A 21 71.52 -5.61 44.14
CA VAL A 21 72.32 -6.84 44.02
C VAL A 21 73.71 -6.65 44.64
N LEU A 22 74.35 -5.49 44.43
CA LEU A 22 75.67 -5.18 44.99
C LEU A 22 75.65 -5.24 46.52
N ASP A 23 74.65 -4.63 47.14
CA ASP A 23 74.47 -4.65 48.60
C ASP A 23 74.29 -6.07 49.16
N LYS A 24 73.53 -6.93 48.45
CA LYS A 24 73.33 -8.33 48.83
C LYS A 24 74.55 -9.22 48.65
N VAL A 25 75.38 -8.96 47.63
CA VAL A 25 76.57 -9.76 47.33
C VAL A 25 77.75 -9.40 48.25
N TYR A 26 77.87 -8.13 48.64
CA TYR A 26 79.01 -7.62 49.40
C TYR A 26 78.70 -7.28 50.87
N GLU A 27 77.63 -7.84 51.45
CA GLU A 27 77.20 -7.72 52.86
C GLU A 27 77.55 -6.38 53.54
N ASP A 28 76.59 -5.43 53.56
CA ASP A 28 76.72 -4.09 54.15
C ASP A 28 77.69 -3.14 53.41
N ALA A 29 77.89 -3.36 52.11
CA ALA A 29 78.70 -2.47 51.27
C ALA A 29 78.06 -1.07 51.08
N LEU A 30 76.73 -0.94 51.23
CA LEU A 30 76.04 0.34 51.17
C LEU A 30 75.60 0.84 52.56
N PRO A 31 75.70 2.15 52.84
CA PRO A 31 75.06 2.75 54.00
C PRO A 31 73.54 2.48 54.01
N LYS A 32 72.97 2.12 55.17
CA LYS A 32 71.53 1.83 55.33
C LYS A 32 70.59 2.89 54.74
N ILE A 33 70.94 4.17 54.83
CA ILE A 33 70.17 5.27 54.24
C ILE A 33 70.08 5.14 52.71
N ILE A 34 71.16 4.72 52.05
CA ILE A 34 71.20 4.52 50.60
C ILE A 34 70.41 3.28 50.21
N GLU A 35 70.48 2.19 51.00
CA GLU A 35 69.68 0.99 50.81
C GLU A 35 68.17 1.30 50.88
N GLU A 36 67.72 2.00 51.93
CA GLU A 36 66.31 2.38 52.11
C GLU A 36 65.79 3.29 50.98
N ILE A 37 66.60 4.28 50.56
CA ILE A 37 66.27 5.15 49.42
C ILE A 37 66.17 4.34 48.14
N ASN A 38 67.11 3.41 47.89
CA ASN A 38 67.11 2.58 46.70
C ASN A 38 65.91 1.61 46.66
N ASN A 39 65.56 1.01 47.80
CA ASN A 39 64.39 0.14 47.91
C ASN A 39 63.08 0.93 47.67
N GLY A 40 62.97 2.15 48.22
CA GLY A 40 61.87 3.07 47.92
C GLY A 40 61.82 3.48 46.44
N ALA A 41 62.97 3.71 45.82
CA ALA A 41 63.09 4.05 44.41
C ALA A 41 62.63 2.90 43.49
N ILE A 42 63.00 1.64 43.80
CA ILE A 42 62.51 0.47 43.05
C ILE A 42 60.98 0.41 43.07
N GLY A 43 60.37 0.57 44.25
CA GLY A 43 58.91 0.59 44.39
C GLY A 43 58.24 1.71 43.59
N ALA A 44 58.81 2.92 43.63
CA ALA A 44 58.30 4.07 42.89
C ALA A 44 58.45 3.89 41.37
N ILE A 45 59.59 3.40 40.89
CA ILE A 45 59.85 3.14 39.46
C ILE A 45 58.91 2.06 38.93
N LEU A 46 58.74 0.96 39.68
CA LEU A 46 57.85 -0.13 39.29
C LEU A 46 56.39 0.33 39.25
N THR A 47 55.96 1.12 40.24
CA THR A 47 54.62 1.74 40.26
C THR A 47 54.42 2.66 39.05
N ALA A 48 55.42 3.48 38.70
CA ALA A 48 55.36 4.35 37.53
C ALA A 48 55.27 3.55 36.22
N ILE A 49 56.03 2.46 36.08
CA ILE A 49 55.97 1.56 34.92
C ILE A 49 54.59 0.93 34.78
N VAL A 50 54.04 0.34 35.86
CA VAL A 50 52.70 -0.25 35.87
C VAL A 50 51.63 0.78 35.51
N THR A 51 51.70 1.97 36.09
CA THR A 51 50.77 3.07 35.81
C THR A 51 50.79 3.46 34.33
N VAL A 52 51.98 3.56 33.74
CA VAL A 52 52.14 3.86 32.31
C VAL A 52 51.54 2.77 31.43
N PHE A 53 51.74 1.49 31.77
CA PHE A 53 51.12 0.38 31.03
C PHE A 53 49.59 0.38 31.14
N LEU A 54 49.04 0.67 32.32
CA LEU A 54 47.59 0.77 32.51
C LEU A 54 46.98 1.93 31.71
N LEU A 55 47.60 3.11 31.75
CA LEU A 55 47.15 4.27 30.97
C LEU A 55 47.20 3.99 29.46
N GLN A 56 48.26 3.34 28.97
CA GLN A 56 48.33 2.96 27.56
C GLN A 56 47.27 1.95 27.16
N GLY A 57 47.05 0.92 27.99
CA GLY A 57 46.01 -0.07 27.74
C GLY A 57 44.62 0.56 27.70
N GLN A 58 44.34 1.51 28.60
CA GLN A 58 43.09 2.26 28.62
C GLN A 58 42.94 3.17 27.39
N THR A 59 43.94 3.97 27.05
CA THR A 59 43.89 4.87 25.88
C THR A 59 43.74 4.11 24.57
N ALA A 60 44.45 2.99 24.39
CA ALA A 60 44.30 2.18 23.18
C ALA A 60 42.90 1.57 23.06
N THR A 61 42.32 1.13 24.18
CA THR A 61 40.95 0.59 24.24
C THR A 61 39.91 1.69 23.95
N GLU A 62 40.11 2.89 24.48
CA GLU A 62 39.24 4.05 24.20
C GLU A 62 39.34 4.49 22.74
N GLU A 63 40.54 4.57 22.17
CA GLU A 63 40.75 4.93 20.76
C GLU A 63 40.09 3.92 19.82
N GLU A 64 40.22 2.61 20.11
CA GLU A 64 39.55 1.56 19.34
C GLU A 64 38.03 1.63 19.49
N ARG A 65 37.51 1.86 20.70
CA ARG A 65 36.08 2.03 20.96
C ARG A 65 35.51 3.24 20.21
N ASP A 66 36.18 4.38 20.28
CA ASP A 66 35.74 5.62 19.65
C ASP A 66 35.79 5.51 18.12
N LYS A 67 36.82 4.84 17.57
CA LYS A 67 36.89 4.47 16.15
C LYS A 67 35.71 3.57 15.76
N ASN A 68 35.44 2.51 16.54
CA ASN A 68 34.35 1.58 16.26
C ASN A 68 32.99 2.28 16.32
N LEU A 69 32.78 3.18 17.29
CA LEU A 69 31.58 4.00 17.39
C LEU A 69 31.41 4.90 16.17
N THR A 70 32.47 5.61 15.77
CA THR A 70 32.44 6.49 14.60
C THR A 70 32.16 5.73 13.31
N VAL A 71 32.77 4.55 13.14
CA VAL A 71 32.50 3.66 11.99
C VAL A 71 31.07 3.17 12.00
N PHE A 72 30.54 2.78 13.17
CA PHE A 72 29.15 2.36 13.34
C PHE A 72 28.16 3.47 12.97
N GLU A 73 28.36 4.69 13.48
CA GLU A 73 27.52 5.86 13.17
C GLU A 73 27.53 6.16 11.67
N LYS A 74 28.71 6.15 11.03
CA LYS A 74 28.81 6.40 9.59
C LYS A 74 28.15 5.29 8.77
N LYS A 75 28.28 4.04 9.20
CA LYS A 75 27.64 2.88 8.56
C LYS A 75 26.11 2.97 8.63
N GLN A 76 25.58 3.34 9.80
CA GLN A 76 24.14 3.58 9.98
C GLN A 76 23.65 4.71 9.06
N GLU A 77 24.40 5.81 8.96
CA GLU A 77 24.06 6.94 8.08
C GLU A 77 24.00 6.50 6.60
N VAL A 78 25.02 5.77 6.13
CA VAL A 78 25.08 5.24 4.77
C VAL A 78 23.91 4.30 4.48
N TYR A 79 23.56 3.43 5.42
CA TYR A 79 22.45 2.49 5.25
C TYR A 79 21.10 3.17 5.19
N HIS A 80 20.90 4.20 6.02
CA HIS A 80 19.70 5.02 5.96
C HIS A 80 19.60 5.79 4.65
N GLN A 81 20.68 6.45 4.21
CA GLN A 81 20.72 7.19 2.94
C GLN A 81 20.48 6.27 1.74
N PHE A 82 21.06 5.07 1.75
CA PHE A 82 20.81 4.05 0.74
C PHE A 82 19.32 3.69 0.65
N LEU A 83 18.64 3.46 1.78
CA LEU A 83 17.22 3.10 1.78
C LEU A 83 16.31 4.25 1.33
N GLU A 84 16.59 5.49 1.75
CA GLU A 84 15.85 6.67 1.28
C GLU A 84 16.03 6.86 -0.23
N LYS A 85 17.26 6.73 -0.74
CA LYS A 85 17.52 6.82 -2.18
C LYS A 85 16.88 5.68 -2.97
N LEU A 86 16.90 4.46 -2.44
CA LEU A 86 16.24 3.33 -3.06
C LEU A 86 14.72 3.56 -3.15
N LYS A 87 14.10 4.12 -2.10
CA LYS A 87 12.69 4.53 -2.11
C LYS A 87 12.40 5.53 -3.22
N ASP A 88 13.23 6.58 -3.35
CA ASP A 88 13.05 7.59 -4.40
C ASP A 88 13.13 6.95 -5.81
N ILE A 89 14.10 6.06 -6.03
CA ILE A 89 14.36 5.41 -7.34
C ILE A 89 13.24 4.45 -7.78
N VAL A 90 12.52 3.85 -6.83
CA VAL A 90 11.50 2.83 -7.13
C VAL A 90 10.07 3.40 -7.10
N GLU A 91 9.91 4.68 -6.77
CA GLU A 91 8.62 5.33 -6.54
C GLU A 91 7.72 5.34 -7.79
N ASP A 92 8.28 5.66 -8.95
CA ASP A 92 7.52 5.81 -10.20
C ASP A 92 7.42 4.50 -11.03
N GLY A 93 7.99 3.41 -10.50
CA GLY A 93 8.00 2.08 -11.11
C GLY A 93 9.00 1.92 -12.26
N LYS A 94 9.92 2.85 -12.51
CA LYS A 94 10.93 2.73 -13.56
C LYS A 94 12.25 3.34 -13.09
N VAL A 95 13.38 2.84 -13.60
CA VAL A 95 14.67 3.49 -13.35
C VAL A 95 14.97 4.44 -14.52
N GLN A 96 15.00 5.74 -14.24
CA GLN A 96 15.24 6.80 -15.21
C GLN A 96 16.73 6.93 -15.55
N ILE A 97 17.01 7.16 -16.85
CA ILE A 97 18.36 7.42 -17.37
C ILE A 97 18.33 8.75 -18.13
N ALA A 98 19.11 9.72 -17.67
CA ALA A 98 19.22 11.03 -18.32
C ALA A 98 20.21 10.96 -19.50
N LEU A 99 19.69 11.03 -20.74
CA LEU A 99 20.51 10.94 -21.97
C LEU A 99 20.98 12.31 -22.51
N SER A 100 20.44 13.43 -22.02
CA SER A 100 20.78 14.78 -22.52
C SER A 100 20.89 15.82 -21.40
N LYS A 101 21.94 16.64 -21.45
CA LYS A 101 22.18 17.79 -20.58
C LYS A 101 21.38 19.01 -21.09
N GLU A 102 20.13 19.17 -20.67
CA GLU A 102 19.43 20.44 -20.31
C GLU A 102 17.89 20.28 -20.31
N PRO A 103 17.12 20.96 -19.40
CA PRO A 103 17.55 21.75 -18.24
C PRO A 103 17.33 21.04 -16.88
N VAL A 104 18.27 21.28 -15.96
CA VAL A 104 18.21 21.40 -14.48
C VAL A 104 17.63 20.25 -13.61
N ASP A 105 16.70 19.42 -14.06
CA ASP A 105 15.97 18.47 -13.17
C ASP A 105 15.98 16.99 -13.63
N THR A 106 16.88 16.59 -14.54
CA THR A 106 16.98 15.18 -14.94
C THR A 106 17.94 14.41 -14.02
N ILE A 107 17.38 13.79 -12.99
CA ILE A 107 18.07 12.83 -12.12
C ILE A 107 18.38 11.56 -12.93
N ASP A 108 19.63 11.09 -12.87
CA ASP A 108 20.04 9.80 -13.44
C ASP A 108 20.02 8.76 -12.31
N GLU A 109 18.86 8.16 -12.11
CA GLU A 109 18.57 7.24 -11.01
C GLU A 109 19.43 5.98 -11.06
N LEU A 110 19.81 5.51 -12.26
CA LEU A 110 20.73 4.40 -12.39
C LEU A 110 22.12 4.74 -11.86
N LYS A 111 22.65 5.94 -12.20
CA LYS A 111 23.92 6.39 -11.63
C LYS A 111 23.82 6.54 -10.12
N ASP A 112 22.75 7.12 -9.61
CA ASP A 112 22.53 7.28 -8.17
C ASP A 112 22.51 5.91 -7.48
N LEU A 113 21.78 4.92 -8.01
CA LEU A 113 21.78 3.55 -7.48
C LEU A 113 23.18 2.95 -7.42
N LEU A 114 23.97 3.10 -8.50
CA LEU A 114 25.34 2.57 -8.56
C LEU A 114 26.25 3.24 -7.53
N PHE A 115 26.14 4.56 -7.33
CA PHE A 115 26.87 5.25 -6.27
C PHE A 115 26.44 4.77 -4.89
N GLN A 116 25.14 4.63 -4.63
CA GLN A 116 24.63 4.11 -3.36
C GLN A 116 25.16 2.69 -3.07
N LEU A 117 25.18 1.80 -4.06
CA LEU A 117 25.78 0.46 -3.94
C LEU A 117 27.30 0.51 -3.66
N SER A 118 28.03 1.44 -4.27
CA SER A 118 29.46 1.62 -3.97
C SER A 118 29.72 2.14 -2.55
N TYR A 119 28.84 2.97 -1.99
CA TYR A 119 28.92 3.37 -0.58
C TYR A 119 28.65 2.20 0.36
N ILE A 120 27.70 1.31 0.03
CA ILE A 120 27.51 0.05 0.77
C ILE A 120 28.80 -0.79 0.71
N GLN A 121 29.41 -0.94 -0.47
CA GLN A 121 30.66 -1.68 -0.62
C GLN A 121 31.81 -1.10 0.21
N MET A 122 31.88 0.23 0.34
CA MET A 122 32.93 0.91 1.11
C MET A 122 32.82 0.66 2.63
N HIS A 123 31.61 0.41 3.14
CA HIS A 123 31.32 0.34 4.58
C HIS A 123 30.87 -1.05 5.07
N SER A 124 30.80 -2.04 4.19
CA SER A 124 30.33 -3.39 4.50
C SER A 124 31.28 -4.47 4.01
N THR A 125 30.99 -5.73 4.36
CA THR A 125 31.74 -6.87 3.84
C THR A 125 31.35 -7.19 2.39
N GLU A 126 32.20 -7.93 1.68
CA GLU A 126 31.90 -8.42 0.33
C GLU A 126 30.61 -9.25 0.29
N GLU A 127 30.42 -10.15 1.25
CA GLU A 127 29.21 -10.96 1.40
C GLU A 127 27.95 -10.10 1.59
N THR A 128 28.03 -9.07 2.46
CA THR A 128 26.93 -8.13 2.68
C THR A 128 26.61 -7.38 1.39
N THR A 129 27.65 -6.86 0.72
CA THR A 129 27.50 -6.11 -0.54
C THR A 129 26.82 -6.96 -1.60
N GLN A 130 27.28 -8.19 -1.80
CA GLN A 130 26.72 -9.10 -2.80
C GLN A 130 25.26 -9.45 -2.50
N SER A 131 24.95 -9.72 -1.23
CA SER A 131 23.58 -10.06 -0.80
C SER A 131 22.62 -8.88 -0.97
N VAL A 132 23.07 -7.65 -0.67
CA VAL A 132 22.29 -6.43 -0.93
C VAL A 132 22.07 -6.24 -2.43
N PHE A 133 23.13 -6.40 -3.23
CA PHE A 133 23.07 -6.25 -4.68
C PHE A 133 22.08 -7.23 -5.33
N GLU A 134 22.09 -8.49 -4.91
CA GLU A 134 21.15 -9.51 -5.39
C GLU A 134 19.70 -9.14 -5.08
N ARG A 135 19.41 -8.71 -3.85
CA ARG A 135 18.05 -8.30 -3.48
C ARG A 135 17.57 -7.05 -4.19
N VAL A 136 18.44 -6.05 -4.38
CA VAL A 136 18.12 -4.86 -5.18
C VAL A 136 17.80 -5.27 -6.62
N THR A 137 18.58 -6.19 -7.20
CA THR A 137 18.34 -6.72 -8.55
C THR A 137 16.97 -7.40 -8.64
N ASN A 138 16.63 -8.25 -7.67
CA ASN A 138 15.34 -8.92 -7.62
C ASN A 138 14.18 -7.93 -7.42
N LEU A 139 14.37 -6.92 -6.58
CA LEU A 139 13.38 -5.86 -6.35
C LEU A 139 13.07 -5.11 -7.65
N ILE A 140 14.10 -4.66 -8.37
CA ILE A 140 13.95 -3.97 -9.67
C ILE A 140 13.31 -4.91 -10.71
N LYS A 141 13.69 -6.19 -10.73
CA LYS A 141 13.08 -7.18 -11.61
C LYS A 141 11.57 -7.32 -11.37
N LYS A 142 11.16 -7.48 -10.11
CA LYS A 142 9.73 -7.58 -9.72
C LYS A 142 8.95 -6.33 -10.12
N MET A 143 9.54 -5.15 -9.91
CA MET A 143 8.97 -3.87 -10.35
C MET A 143 8.76 -3.82 -11.86
N ASN A 144 9.79 -4.15 -12.65
CA ASN A 144 9.72 -4.14 -14.11
C ASN A 144 8.67 -5.15 -14.64
N GLU A 145 8.64 -6.37 -14.10
CA GLU A 145 7.65 -7.40 -14.45
C GLU A 145 6.22 -6.94 -14.20
N PHE A 146 5.97 -6.31 -13.05
CA PHE A 146 4.67 -5.74 -12.74
C PHE A 146 4.30 -4.60 -13.69
N MET A 147 5.26 -3.72 -14.01
CA MET A 147 4.98 -2.54 -14.84
C MET A 147 4.63 -2.87 -16.30
N VAL A 148 5.10 -4.01 -16.83
CA VAL A 148 4.74 -4.49 -18.17
C VAL A 148 3.48 -5.37 -18.21
N ALA A 149 2.86 -5.68 -17.06
CA ALA A 149 1.73 -6.61 -16.97
C ALA A 149 0.38 -6.08 -17.53
N GLY A 150 0.32 -4.82 -18.00
CA GLY A 150 -0.86 -4.27 -18.67
C GLY A 150 -2.15 -4.39 -17.85
N GLU A 151 -3.19 -4.99 -18.45
CA GLU A 151 -4.52 -5.18 -17.85
C GLU A 151 -4.53 -6.18 -16.68
N GLU A 152 -3.54 -7.07 -16.58
CA GLU A 152 -3.44 -8.05 -15.49
C GLU A 152 -2.92 -7.44 -14.18
N LYS A 153 -2.44 -6.18 -14.21
CA LYS A 153 -1.87 -5.50 -13.04
C LYS A 153 -2.79 -5.53 -11.82
N GLN A 154 -4.10 -5.31 -12.00
CA GLN A 154 -5.06 -5.28 -10.89
C GLN A 154 -5.14 -6.64 -10.18
N LYS A 155 -5.03 -7.76 -10.89
CA LYS A 155 -5.02 -9.10 -10.28
C LYS A 155 -3.69 -9.42 -9.60
N LEU A 156 -2.59 -8.85 -10.11
CA LEU A 156 -1.24 -9.10 -9.64
C LEU A 156 -0.79 -8.17 -8.50
N VAL A 157 -1.50 -7.06 -8.26
CA VAL A 157 -1.09 -5.98 -7.35
C VAL A 157 -0.72 -6.45 -5.95
N ALA A 158 -1.52 -7.34 -5.36
CA ALA A 158 -1.26 -7.86 -4.02
C ALA A 158 0.02 -8.71 -3.97
N ASN A 159 0.15 -9.67 -4.90
CA ASN A 159 1.34 -10.52 -4.96
C ASN A 159 2.59 -9.72 -5.33
N TYR A 160 2.47 -8.69 -6.17
CA TYR A 160 3.54 -7.77 -6.48
C TYR A 160 4.06 -7.08 -5.22
N TYR A 161 3.20 -6.37 -4.48
CA TYR A 161 3.62 -5.66 -3.26
C TYR A 161 4.14 -6.61 -2.17
N ALA A 162 3.56 -7.81 -2.02
CA ALA A 162 4.09 -8.81 -1.10
C ALA A 162 5.51 -9.26 -1.49
N SER A 163 5.73 -9.54 -2.77
CA SER A 163 7.03 -9.97 -3.29
C SER A 163 8.06 -8.84 -3.32
N PHE A 164 7.63 -7.58 -3.53
CA PHE A 164 8.46 -6.39 -3.44
C PHE A 164 8.91 -6.14 -2.00
N ALA A 165 7.98 -6.23 -1.04
CA ALA A 165 8.25 -6.07 0.38
C ALA A 165 9.22 -7.15 0.91
N GLU A 166 9.10 -8.39 0.44
CA GLU A 166 10.03 -9.48 0.76
C GLU A 166 11.48 -9.12 0.42
N GLU A 167 11.73 -8.55 -0.77
CA GLU A 167 13.09 -8.12 -1.15
C GLU A 167 13.57 -6.95 -0.30
N LEU A 168 12.71 -5.95 -0.09
CA LEU A 168 13.02 -4.78 0.73
C LEU A 168 13.36 -5.16 2.17
N PHE A 169 12.54 -5.99 2.82
CA PHE A 169 12.82 -6.44 4.18
C PHE A 169 14.02 -7.37 4.25
N GLY A 170 14.28 -8.13 3.19
CA GLY A 170 15.52 -8.88 3.04
C GLY A 170 16.76 -7.98 3.05
N ILE A 171 16.72 -6.85 2.34
CA ILE A 171 17.79 -5.84 2.35
C ILE A 171 17.96 -5.29 3.78
N VAL A 172 16.87 -4.88 4.42
CA VAL A 172 16.91 -4.35 5.80
C VAL A 172 17.48 -5.37 6.78
N ALA A 173 17.14 -6.66 6.64
CA ALA A 173 17.68 -7.72 7.49
C ALA A 173 19.19 -7.88 7.30
N ILE A 174 19.69 -7.88 6.06
CA ILE A 174 21.14 -7.94 5.78
C ILE A 174 21.86 -6.74 6.40
N LEU A 175 21.38 -5.53 6.16
CA LEU A 175 21.99 -4.30 6.68
C LEU A 175 21.99 -4.28 8.22
N LYS A 176 20.92 -4.76 8.85
CA LYS A 176 20.83 -4.88 10.31
C LYS A 176 21.80 -5.92 10.86
N ASN A 177 21.93 -7.07 10.20
CA ASN A 177 22.87 -8.11 10.62
C ASN A 177 24.30 -7.61 10.62
N ASP A 178 24.66 -6.90 9.55
CA ASP A 178 25.99 -6.34 9.37
C ASP A 178 26.24 -5.07 10.23
N LEU A 179 25.21 -4.31 10.59
CA LEU A 179 25.34 -3.17 11.51
C LEU A 179 25.49 -3.60 12.98
N TYR A 180 24.70 -4.58 13.43
CA TYR A 180 24.63 -4.97 14.84
C TYR A 180 25.32 -6.31 15.16
N ASN A 181 25.91 -6.98 14.18
CA ASN A 181 26.48 -8.32 14.30
C ASN A 181 25.50 -9.33 14.93
N THR A 182 24.24 -9.28 14.49
CA THR A 182 23.14 -10.11 15.00
C THR A 182 22.53 -10.94 13.88
N SER A 183 21.79 -11.98 14.24
CA SER A 183 20.84 -12.62 13.32
C SER A 183 19.49 -11.90 13.41
N SER A 184 19.05 -11.30 12.32
CA SER A 184 17.74 -10.70 12.14
C SER A 184 17.04 -11.37 10.98
N ASN A 185 15.79 -11.73 11.20
CA ASN A 185 14.91 -12.25 10.15
C ASN A 185 14.14 -11.09 9.51
N PRO A 186 13.89 -11.12 8.19
CA PRO A 186 12.99 -10.18 7.55
C PRO A 186 11.54 -10.42 8.02
N ILE A 187 10.67 -9.43 7.81
CA ILE A 187 9.23 -9.63 7.98
C ILE A 187 8.77 -10.65 6.94
N ALA A 188 8.01 -11.65 7.38
CA ALA A 188 7.54 -12.74 6.54
C ALA A 188 6.55 -12.25 5.47
N LYS A 189 6.64 -12.81 4.26
CA LYS A 189 5.80 -12.44 3.11
C LYS A 189 4.31 -12.61 3.43
N GLU A 190 3.95 -13.67 4.13
CA GLU A 190 2.59 -14.00 4.54
C GLU A 190 1.97 -12.93 5.45
N SER A 191 2.80 -12.26 6.27
CA SER A 191 2.34 -11.15 7.11
C SER A 191 1.94 -9.94 6.27
N ILE A 192 2.67 -9.70 5.18
CA ILE A 192 2.35 -8.64 4.22
C ILE A 192 1.15 -9.02 3.37
N GLU A 193 1.04 -10.26 2.91
CA GLU A 193 -0.17 -10.76 2.23
C GLU A 193 -1.42 -10.56 3.09
N THR A 194 -1.33 -10.83 4.40
CA THR A 194 -2.42 -10.58 5.35
C THR A 194 -2.75 -9.08 5.40
N LEU A 195 -1.77 -8.20 5.58
CA LEU A 195 -1.99 -6.75 5.58
C LEU A 195 -2.64 -6.27 4.26
N LEU A 196 -2.13 -6.73 3.13
CA LEU A 196 -2.62 -6.36 1.81
C LEU A 196 -4.03 -6.88 1.53
N SER A 197 -4.44 -8.00 2.13
CA SER A 197 -5.81 -8.52 2.01
C SER A 197 -6.85 -7.66 2.73
N GLU A 198 -6.41 -6.89 3.73
CA GLU A 198 -7.22 -5.89 4.43
C GLU A 198 -7.18 -4.52 3.74
N CYS A 199 -6.27 -4.33 2.79
CA CYS A 199 -6.17 -3.12 1.98
C CYS A 199 -7.07 -3.20 0.75
N ASP A 200 -7.79 -2.12 0.47
CA ASP A 200 -8.50 -1.96 -0.80
C ASP A 200 -7.53 -1.55 -1.93
N LEU A 201 -6.69 -2.50 -2.34
CA LEU A 201 -5.68 -2.25 -3.37
C LEU A 201 -6.33 -2.01 -4.73
N PHE A 202 -6.12 -0.81 -5.27
CA PHE A 202 -6.67 -0.41 -6.54
C PHE A 202 -5.62 0.33 -7.37
N ILE A 203 -5.47 -0.08 -8.63
CA ILE A 203 -4.63 0.61 -9.60
C ILE A 203 -5.52 1.54 -10.41
N GLU A 204 -5.31 2.84 -10.26
CA GLU A 204 -5.98 3.84 -11.09
C GLU A 204 -5.69 3.57 -12.58
N GLY A 205 -6.73 3.22 -13.35
CA GLY A 205 -6.61 3.01 -14.78
C GLY A 205 -7.30 1.77 -15.35
N GLU A 206 -7.92 0.90 -14.54
CA GLU A 206 -8.85 -0.13 -15.04
C GLU A 206 -10.03 0.57 -15.73
N LYS A 207 -9.94 0.73 -17.06
CA LYS A 207 -11.00 1.32 -17.87
C LYS A 207 -11.94 0.21 -18.28
N LEU A 208 -13.03 0.07 -17.53
CA LEU A 208 -14.19 -0.67 -18.04
C LEU A 208 -14.66 0.05 -19.31
N ASP A 209 -14.78 -0.70 -20.40
CA ASP A 209 -15.42 -0.17 -21.59
C ASP A 209 -16.92 0.01 -21.36
N LYS A 210 -17.60 0.63 -22.31
CA LYS A 210 -19.04 0.92 -22.20
C LYS A 210 -19.92 -0.34 -22.09
N TYR A 211 -19.52 -1.44 -22.71
CA TYR A 211 -20.22 -2.73 -22.62
C TYR A 211 -20.02 -3.34 -21.24
N GLU A 212 -18.79 -3.32 -20.74
CA GLU A 212 -18.45 -3.85 -19.42
C GLU A 212 -19.11 -3.07 -18.28
N MET A 213 -19.10 -1.74 -18.33
CA MET A 213 -19.79 -0.90 -17.34
C MET A 213 -21.29 -1.22 -17.26
N GLN A 214 -21.94 -1.35 -18.41
CA GLN A 214 -23.37 -1.59 -18.48
C GLN A 214 -23.74 -3.03 -18.08
N ASN A 215 -22.90 -4.01 -18.44
CA ASN A 215 -23.06 -5.40 -17.97
C ASN A 215 -22.89 -5.49 -16.45
N TYR A 216 -21.84 -4.86 -15.92
CA TYR A 216 -21.59 -4.79 -14.48
C TYR A 216 -22.80 -4.20 -13.74
N PHE A 217 -23.27 -3.04 -14.21
CA PHE A 217 -24.42 -2.36 -13.62
C PHE A 217 -25.63 -3.29 -13.54
N TRP A 218 -26.02 -3.93 -14.64
CA TRP A 218 -27.21 -4.79 -14.66
C TRP A 218 -27.07 -6.07 -13.86
N ASN A 219 -25.89 -6.69 -13.84
CA ASN A 219 -25.66 -7.89 -13.03
C ASN A 219 -25.73 -7.55 -11.54
N GLU A 220 -24.97 -6.55 -11.11
CA GLU A 220 -24.91 -6.11 -9.71
C GLU A 220 -26.28 -5.59 -9.24
N MET A 221 -26.99 -4.81 -10.04
CA MET A 221 -28.33 -4.31 -9.73
C MET A 221 -29.34 -5.45 -9.47
N GLN A 222 -29.30 -6.51 -10.30
CA GLN A 222 -30.14 -7.69 -10.09
C GLN A 222 -29.76 -8.43 -8.82
N ASP A 223 -28.45 -8.61 -8.56
CA ASP A 223 -27.94 -9.26 -7.34
C ASP A 223 -28.36 -8.52 -6.07
N GLN A 224 -28.23 -7.19 -6.06
CA GLN A 224 -28.62 -6.37 -4.92
C GLN A 224 -30.13 -6.39 -4.66
N LEU A 225 -30.99 -6.44 -5.68
CA LEU A 225 -32.44 -6.56 -5.47
C LEU A 225 -32.86 -7.95 -5.00
N LEU A 226 -32.25 -9.01 -5.54
CA LEU A 226 -32.53 -10.38 -5.10
C LEU A 226 -32.09 -10.60 -3.64
N SER A 227 -30.93 -10.07 -3.24
CA SER A 227 -30.45 -10.15 -1.85
C SER A 227 -31.36 -9.38 -0.87
N GLN A 228 -32.03 -8.34 -1.35
CA GLN A 228 -33.04 -7.58 -0.62
C GLN A 228 -34.43 -8.24 -0.55
N GLY A 229 -34.59 -9.45 -1.12
CA GLY A 229 -35.78 -10.28 -1.00
C GLY A 229 -36.81 -10.12 -2.13
N PHE A 230 -36.53 -9.33 -3.16
CA PHE A 230 -37.42 -9.24 -4.33
C PHE A 230 -37.36 -10.51 -5.17
N LYS A 231 -38.48 -10.87 -5.81
CA LYS A 231 -38.62 -12.12 -6.57
C LYS A 231 -38.82 -11.82 -8.06
N PHE A 232 -37.79 -12.10 -8.85
CA PHE A 232 -37.82 -12.05 -10.31
C PHE A 232 -36.71 -12.97 -10.86
N ASN A 233 -36.79 -13.32 -12.13
CA ASN A 233 -35.76 -14.14 -12.77
C ASN A 233 -34.62 -13.25 -13.27
N LYS A 234 -33.38 -13.63 -12.97
CA LYS A 234 -32.23 -12.96 -13.56
C LYS A 234 -32.28 -13.05 -15.08
N LYS A 235 -31.95 -11.95 -15.73
CA LYS A 235 -31.83 -11.83 -17.17
C LYS A 235 -30.38 -11.54 -17.54
N ASP A 236 -29.89 -12.25 -18.54
CA ASP A 236 -28.64 -11.91 -19.22
C ASP A 236 -28.89 -10.77 -20.20
N PHE A 237 -28.26 -9.63 -19.95
CA PHE A 237 -28.38 -8.43 -20.78
C PHE A 237 -27.28 -8.30 -21.83
N SER A 238 -26.36 -9.26 -21.97
CA SER A 238 -25.21 -9.17 -22.89
C SER A 238 -25.63 -8.89 -24.33
N GLN A 239 -26.67 -9.60 -24.81
CA GLN A 239 -27.23 -9.37 -26.14
C GLN A 239 -28.01 -8.04 -26.20
N ASP A 240 -28.67 -7.64 -25.11
CA ASP A 240 -29.37 -6.36 -25.00
C ASP A 240 -28.42 -5.17 -25.20
N ILE A 241 -27.32 -5.19 -24.45
CA ILE A 241 -26.24 -4.20 -24.47
C ILE A 241 -25.52 -4.16 -25.82
N THR A 242 -25.28 -5.33 -26.43
CA THR A 242 -24.63 -5.37 -27.75
C THR A 242 -25.47 -4.65 -28.81
N GLN A 243 -26.77 -4.94 -28.94
CA GLN A 243 -27.56 -4.23 -29.97
C GLN A 243 -27.89 -2.78 -29.56
N TYR A 244 -27.88 -2.46 -28.26
CA TYR A 244 -27.99 -1.08 -27.77
C TYR A 244 -26.90 -0.19 -28.39
N TYR A 245 -25.64 -0.65 -28.37
CA TYR A 245 -24.53 0.09 -28.96
C TYR A 245 -24.32 -0.13 -30.47
N ALA A 246 -24.86 -1.20 -31.07
CA ALA A 246 -24.66 -1.52 -32.49
C ALA A 246 -25.52 -0.69 -33.47
N ARG A 247 -26.69 -0.17 -33.05
CA ARG A 247 -27.71 0.38 -33.97
C ARG A 247 -27.87 1.90 -33.87
N SER A 248 -26.83 2.67 -34.19
CA SER A 248 -26.85 4.15 -34.14
C SER A 248 -27.92 4.85 -35.02
N ARG A 249 -28.65 4.12 -35.87
CA ARG A 249 -29.64 4.68 -36.82
C ARG A 249 -31.11 4.29 -36.61
N ASN A 250 -31.43 3.17 -35.93
CA ASN A 250 -32.82 2.80 -35.59
C ASN A 250 -32.98 2.82 -34.07
N ARG A 251 -33.12 4.05 -33.58
CA ARG A 251 -33.23 4.40 -32.17
C ARG A 251 -34.56 3.86 -31.67
N HIS A 252 -34.50 2.90 -30.76
CA HIS A 252 -35.46 2.55 -29.70
C HIS A 252 -35.19 1.10 -29.31
N ARG A 253 -34.22 0.89 -28.41
CA ARG A 253 -34.12 -0.36 -27.67
C ARG A 253 -34.19 -0.03 -26.19
N TRP A 254 -35.38 -0.19 -25.64
CA TRP A 254 -35.61 -0.11 -24.22
C TRP A 254 -35.50 -1.50 -23.63
N TYR A 255 -34.80 -1.62 -22.52
CA TYR A 255 -34.70 -2.88 -21.81
C TYR A 255 -34.42 -2.65 -20.33
N GLY A 256 -34.74 -3.66 -19.53
CA GLY A 256 -34.48 -3.65 -18.12
C GLY A 256 -35.19 -4.80 -17.44
N ILE A 257 -35.53 -4.61 -16.17
CA ILE A 257 -36.12 -5.65 -15.32
C ILE A 257 -37.52 -5.25 -14.86
N GLU A 258 -38.39 -6.25 -14.76
CA GLU A 258 -39.73 -6.13 -14.23
C GLU A 258 -39.85 -6.96 -12.95
N ILE A 259 -40.38 -6.33 -11.91
CA ILE A 259 -40.48 -6.89 -10.57
C ILE A 259 -41.96 -6.87 -10.19
N PRO A 260 -42.63 -8.02 -10.05
CA PRO A 260 -43.97 -8.07 -9.48
C PRO A 260 -43.87 -7.66 -8.01
N ILE A 261 -44.58 -6.60 -7.61
CA ILE A 261 -44.46 -6.04 -6.26
C ILE A 261 -45.74 -6.17 -5.43
N TYR A 262 -46.91 -6.26 -6.03
CA TYR A 262 -48.17 -6.35 -5.29
C TYR A 262 -49.24 -7.04 -6.14
N LYS A 263 -50.20 -7.71 -5.49
CA LYS A 263 -51.38 -8.28 -6.13
C LYS A 263 -52.62 -7.73 -5.44
N SER A 264 -53.46 -7.02 -6.19
CA SER A 264 -54.68 -6.41 -5.65
C SER A 264 -55.69 -7.44 -5.18
N LYS A 265 -56.65 -7.02 -4.37
CA LYS A 265 -57.79 -7.87 -3.95
C LYS A 265 -58.57 -8.45 -5.13
N ASN A 266 -58.61 -7.73 -6.25
CA ASN A 266 -59.25 -8.15 -7.50
C ASN A 266 -58.38 -9.08 -8.35
N GLY A 267 -57.16 -9.38 -7.90
CA GLY A 267 -56.23 -10.29 -8.55
C GLY A 267 -55.32 -9.65 -9.60
N GLU A 268 -55.34 -8.33 -9.75
CA GLU A 268 -54.48 -7.61 -10.69
C GLU A 268 -53.06 -7.48 -10.13
N ASN A 269 -52.06 -7.78 -10.96
CA ASN A 269 -50.65 -7.67 -10.56
C ASN A 269 -50.15 -6.26 -10.84
N ILE A 270 -49.47 -5.69 -9.86
CA ILE A 270 -48.78 -4.41 -9.97
C ILE A 270 -47.28 -4.69 -10.08
N THR A 271 -46.70 -4.16 -11.15
CA THR A 271 -45.30 -4.40 -11.52
C THR A 271 -44.51 -3.11 -11.41
N PHE A 272 -43.36 -3.19 -10.76
CA PHE A 272 -42.35 -2.15 -10.78
C PHE A 272 -41.31 -2.48 -11.84
N LYS A 273 -41.00 -1.53 -12.72
CA LYS A 273 -40.04 -1.72 -13.80
C LYS A 273 -38.90 -0.74 -13.66
N LEU A 274 -37.69 -1.23 -13.87
CA LEU A 274 -36.49 -0.43 -14.12
C LEU A 274 -36.22 -0.57 -15.62
N GLU A 275 -36.08 0.55 -16.31
CA GLU A 275 -35.88 0.57 -17.75
C GLU A 275 -34.76 1.54 -18.12
N LEU A 276 -33.99 1.15 -19.13
CA LEU A 276 -32.96 1.97 -19.71
C LEU A 276 -33.32 2.30 -21.15
N GLU A 277 -33.30 3.59 -21.46
CA GLU A 277 -33.23 4.10 -22.83
C GLU A 277 -31.85 4.72 -23.07
N ASN A 278 -31.66 5.97 -22.65
CA ASN A 278 -30.34 6.59 -22.51
C ASN A 278 -30.02 6.72 -21.02
N TRP A 279 -30.98 7.28 -20.31
CA TRP A 279 -31.03 7.39 -18.86
C TRP A 279 -31.71 6.17 -18.27
N LEU A 280 -31.28 5.78 -17.08
CA LEU A 280 -32.03 4.86 -16.24
C LEU A 280 -33.24 5.59 -15.67
N TYR A 281 -34.41 4.98 -15.72
CA TYR A 281 -35.61 5.43 -15.04
C TYR A 281 -36.39 4.22 -14.55
N TYR A 282 -37.30 4.45 -13.60
CA TYR A 282 -38.04 3.36 -13.00
C TYR A 282 -39.40 3.83 -12.49
N GLY A 283 -40.27 2.87 -12.19
CA GLY A 283 -41.58 3.16 -11.61
C GLY A 283 -42.58 2.02 -11.78
N LEU A 284 -43.86 2.36 -11.63
CA LEU A 284 -44.99 1.43 -11.75
C LEU A 284 -45.46 1.41 -13.21
N ILE A 285 -45.30 0.25 -13.87
CA ILE A 285 -45.63 0.10 -15.29
C ILE A 285 -47.09 -0.34 -15.48
N ARG A 286 -47.72 0.15 -16.55
CA ARG A 286 -49.03 -0.32 -17.00
C ARG A 286 -48.90 -1.63 -17.79
N PRO A 287 -49.89 -2.54 -17.71
CA PRO A 287 -49.87 -3.77 -18.49
C PRO A 287 -49.95 -3.53 -20.01
N ARG A 288 -50.44 -2.35 -20.43
CA ARG A 288 -50.58 -1.94 -21.83
C ARG A 288 -50.67 -0.41 -21.95
N GLU A 289 -50.45 0.08 -23.16
CA GLU A 289 -50.72 1.48 -23.49
C GLU A 289 -52.17 1.84 -23.15
N THR A 290 -52.36 2.93 -22.42
CA THR A 290 -53.67 3.35 -21.93
C THR A 290 -53.84 4.86 -22.13
N THR A 291 -54.83 5.25 -22.94
CA THR A 291 -55.15 6.66 -23.24
C THR A 291 -56.23 7.23 -22.33
N GLU A 292 -57.08 6.38 -21.75
CA GLU A 292 -58.14 6.74 -20.81
C GLU A 292 -58.04 5.89 -19.54
N ASN A 293 -57.99 6.54 -18.38
CA ASN A 293 -57.82 5.85 -17.10
C ASN A 293 -59.15 5.29 -16.58
N SER A 294 -59.15 4.02 -16.18
CA SER A 294 -60.18 3.45 -15.33
C SER A 294 -60.10 4.01 -13.90
N GLU A 295 -61.12 3.74 -13.08
CA GLU A 295 -61.11 4.06 -11.65
C GLU A 295 -59.93 3.38 -10.94
N PHE A 296 -59.62 2.14 -11.32
CA PHE A 296 -58.47 1.40 -10.78
C PHE A 296 -57.14 2.04 -11.18
N ASP A 297 -57.00 2.47 -12.43
CA ASP A 297 -55.80 3.17 -12.90
C ASP A 297 -55.58 4.48 -12.11
N ASN A 298 -56.64 5.27 -11.91
CA ASN A 298 -56.57 6.51 -11.14
C ASN A 298 -56.15 6.25 -9.68
N LYS A 299 -56.65 5.17 -9.06
CA LYS A 299 -56.26 4.76 -7.71
C LYS A 299 -54.77 4.40 -7.64
N ILE A 300 -54.22 3.66 -8.61
CA ILE A 300 -52.78 3.35 -8.63
C ILE A 300 -51.95 4.62 -8.83
N ILE A 301 -52.37 5.53 -9.71
CA ILE A 301 -51.66 6.81 -9.94
C ILE A 301 -51.61 7.64 -8.65
N GLU A 302 -52.70 7.69 -7.89
CA GLU A 302 -52.74 8.38 -6.59
C GLU A 302 -51.78 7.73 -5.59
N LEU A 303 -51.79 6.40 -5.48
CA LEU A 303 -50.88 5.64 -4.63
C LEU A 303 -49.40 5.83 -5.03
N ALA A 304 -49.12 5.90 -6.33
CA ALA A 304 -47.81 6.23 -6.86
C ALA A 304 -47.37 7.62 -6.37
N LYS A 305 -48.25 8.63 -6.47
CA LYS A 305 -47.96 9.99 -5.99
C LYS A 305 -47.74 10.07 -4.47
N LEU A 306 -48.43 9.25 -3.67
CA LEU A 306 -48.17 9.13 -2.23
C LEU A 306 -46.84 8.45 -1.92
N THR A 307 -46.42 7.51 -2.78
CA THR A 307 -45.10 6.87 -2.70
C THR A 307 -43.99 7.88 -2.99
N SER A 308 -44.12 8.66 -4.05
CA SER A 308 -43.24 9.79 -4.35
C SER A 308 -43.97 10.84 -5.16
N SER A 309 -43.93 12.10 -4.72
CA SER A 309 -44.55 13.22 -5.44
C SER A 309 -43.96 13.42 -6.84
N SER A 310 -42.71 12.97 -7.03
CA SER A 310 -41.96 13.06 -8.28
C SER A 310 -42.33 11.98 -9.32
N PHE A 311 -43.13 10.97 -8.96
CA PHE A 311 -43.60 9.99 -9.94
C PHE A 311 -44.61 10.62 -10.90
N ASN A 312 -44.37 10.53 -12.20
CA ASN A 312 -45.23 11.13 -13.23
C ASN A 312 -45.99 10.04 -14.00
N PRO A 313 -47.33 10.14 -14.14
CA PRO A 313 -48.08 9.20 -14.95
C PRO A 313 -47.84 9.45 -16.44
N SER A 314 -48.01 8.41 -17.25
CA SER A 314 -48.04 8.49 -18.70
C SER A 314 -48.92 7.36 -19.28
N ILE A 315 -48.98 7.29 -20.61
CA ILE A 315 -49.70 6.23 -21.32
C ILE A 315 -49.13 4.82 -21.06
N TRP A 316 -47.87 4.72 -20.62
CA TRP A 316 -47.18 3.46 -20.31
C TRP A 316 -46.94 3.25 -18.82
N TRP A 317 -47.03 4.30 -18.00
CA TRP A 317 -46.64 4.25 -16.59
C TRP A 317 -47.75 4.80 -15.69
N PHE A 318 -48.04 4.10 -14.60
CA PHE A 318 -48.85 4.66 -13.52
C PHE A 318 -48.09 5.77 -12.77
N GLY A 319 -46.76 5.64 -12.71
CA GLY A 319 -45.87 6.66 -12.20
C GLY A 319 -44.43 6.27 -12.47
N TRP A 320 -43.67 7.11 -13.16
CA TRP A 320 -42.24 6.92 -13.43
C TRP A 320 -41.43 8.13 -13.00
N LYS A 321 -40.16 7.92 -12.67
CA LYS A 321 -39.21 8.99 -12.38
C LYS A 321 -37.79 8.58 -12.74
N ASN A 322 -36.92 9.59 -12.81
CA ASN A 322 -35.49 9.39 -12.80
C ASN A 322 -35.00 9.10 -11.36
N PRO A 323 -33.84 8.45 -11.21
CA PRO A 323 -33.20 8.27 -9.92
C PRO A 323 -32.88 9.60 -9.22
N ASP A 324 -32.84 9.59 -7.90
CA ASP A 324 -32.65 10.80 -7.08
C ASP A 324 -31.19 11.20 -6.96
N LYS A 325 -30.30 10.23 -6.77
CA LYS A 325 -28.90 10.51 -6.41
C LYS A 325 -27.96 10.52 -7.59
N TYR A 326 -28.05 9.49 -8.43
CA TYR A 326 -27.11 9.22 -9.50
C TYR A 326 -27.83 9.31 -10.84
N HIS A 327 -27.19 9.92 -11.83
CA HIS A 327 -27.76 10.17 -13.14
C HIS A 327 -26.87 9.54 -14.23
N LEU A 328 -27.03 8.24 -14.41
CA LEU A 328 -26.29 7.49 -15.41
C LEU A 328 -26.95 7.61 -16.79
N ASN A 329 -26.23 8.22 -17.73
CA ASN A 329 -26.52 8.16 -19.16
C ASN A 329 -25.55 7.22 -19.87
N PHE A 330 -25.97 5.97 -20.08
CA PHE A 330 -25.14 4.94 -20.70
C PHE A 330 -24.87 5.17 -22.19
N TRP A 331 -25.52 6.17 -22.81
CA TRP A 331 -25.27 6.52 -24.20
C TRP A 331 -24.07 7.46 -24.35
N THR A 332 -24.08 8.58 -23.63
CA THR A 332 -23.07 9.64 -23.72
C THR A 332 -21.89 9.41 -22.78
N LEU A 333 -22.11 8.72 -21.65
CA LEU A 333 -21.12 8.51 -20.60
C LEU A 333 -20.50 9.82 -20.07
N ASP A 334 -21.27 10.90 -20.10
CA ASP A 334 -20.84 12.27 -19.81
C ASP A 334 -21.11 12.71 -18.37
N SER A 335 -21.91 11.95 -17.61
CA SER A 335 -22.12 12.22 -16.18
C SER A 335 -20.84 11.99 -15.36
N GLU A 336 -20.59 12.86 -14.40
CA GLU A 336 -19.52 12.69 -13.40
C GLU A 336 -19.68 11.39 -12.60
N ASP A 337 -20.89 10.83 -12.52
CA ASP A 337 -21.17 9.56 -11.86
C ASP A 337 -20.42 8.37 -12.50
N PHE A 338 -20.05 8.47 -13.79
CA PHE A 338 -19.21 7.46 -14.43
C PHE A 338 -17.79 7.40 -13.86
N THR A 339 -17.36 8.40 -13.09
CA THR A 339 -16.11 8.32 -12.33
C THR A 339 -16.14 7.24 -11.25
N HIS A 340 -17.32 6.84 -10.75
CA HIS A 340 -17.45 5.73 -9.80
C HIS A 340 -17.11 4.38 -10.44
N PHE A 341 -17.40 4.19 -11.73
CA PHE A 341 -17.05 2.97 -12.47
C PHE A 341 -15.55 2.71 -12.55
N LYS A 342 -14.74 3.76 -12.41
CA LYS A 342 -13.28 3.65 -12.40
C LYS A 342 -12.79 2.85 -11.19
N HIS A 343 -13.54 2.75 -10.10
CA HIS A 343 -13.08 2.13 -8.86
C HIS A 343 -14.03 1.01 -8.39
N PRO A 344 -13.57 -0.24 -8.18
CA PRO A 344 -14.41 -1.39 -7.82
C PRO A 344 -15.37 -1.17 -6.64
N GLN A 345 -14.86 -0.68 -5.51
CA GLN A 345 -15.72 -0.40 -4.36
C GLN A 345 -16.70 0.75 -4.60
N ARG A 346 -16.29 1.82 -5.29
CA ARG A 346 -17.18 2.97 -5.57
C ARG A 346 -18.30 2.57 -6.53
N ARG A 347 -18.01 1.78 -7.56
CA ARG A 347 -19.05 1.25 -8.48
C ARG A 347 -20.01 0.31 -7.76
N ALA A 348 -19.51 -0.61 -6.95
CA ALA A 348 -20.35 -1.52 -6.17
C ALA A 348 -21.24 -0.74 -5.19
N ARG A 349 -20.67 0.23 -4.47
CA ARG A 349 -21.41 1.10 -3.56
C ARG A 349 -22.49 1.91 -4.27
N MET A 350 -22.17 2.50 -5.42
CA MET A 350 -23.14 3.27 -6.20
C MET A 350 -24.33 2.40 -6.64
N VAL A 351 -24.08 1.19 -7.17
CA VAL A 351 -25.16 0.27 -7.57
C VAL A 351 -25.97 -0.20 -6.36
N LYS A 352 -25.33 -0.45 -5.22
CA LYS A 352 -26.02 -0.77 -3.97
C LYS A 352 -26.95 0.37 -3.53
N GLU A 353 -26.48 1.61 -3.51
CA GLU A 353 -27.29 2.76 -3.12
C GLU A 353 -28.47 3.00 -4.09
N TYR A 354 -28.26 2.78 -5.40
CA TYR A 354 -29.35 2.71 -6.39
C TYR A 354 -30.41 1.67 -6.03
N SER A 355 -29.97 0.47 -5.64
CA SER A 355 -30.86 -0.62 -5.30
C SER A 355 -31.67 -0.35 -4.03
N GLU A 356 -31.06 0.30 -3.04
CA GLU A 356 -31.70 0.68 -1.79
C GLU A 356 -32.76 1.75 -2.02
N GLU A 357 -32.47 2.75 -2.87
CA GLU A 357 -33.44 3.77 -3.30
C GLU A 357 -34.69 3.13 -3.92
N ILE A 358 -34.48 2.24 -4.89
CA ILE A 358 -35.57 1.53 -5.58
C ILE A 358 -36.36 0.65 -4.62
N ALA A 359 -35.67 -0.11 -3.77
CA ALA A 359 -36.29 -0.98 -2.79
C ALA A 359 -37.16 -0.18 -1.80
N ASN A 360 -36.71 1.00 -1.38
CA ASN A 360 -37.47 1.88 -0.51
C ASN A 360 -38.78 2.35 -1.16
N TYR A 361 -38.74 2.71 -2.45
CA TYR A 361 -39.95 3.07 -3.19
C TYR A 361 -40.93 1.89 -3.33
N ILE A 362 -40.43 0.70 -3.64
CA ILE A 362 -41.26 -0.50 -3.74
C ILE A 362 -41.94 -0.81 -2.40
N ARG A 363 -41.16 -0.87 -1.31
CA ARG A 363 -41.67 -1.19 0.03
C ARG A 363 -42.69 -0.15 0.51
N LYS A 364 -42.43 1.14 0.24
CA LYS A 364 -43.36 2.22 0.56
C LYS A 364 -44.67 2.08 -0.22
N PHE A 365 -44.60 1.75 -1.50
CA PHE A 365 -45.82 1.49 -2.28
C PHE A 365 -46.61 0.31 -1.72
N GLN A 366 -45.93 -0.81 -1.41
CA GLN A 366 -46.56 -2.00 -0.83
C GLN A 366 -47.30 -1.69 0.48
N ASP A 367 -46.66 -0.96 1.40
CA ASP A 367 -47.27 -0.54 2.67
C ASP A 367 -48.51 0.35 2.47
N ILE A 368 -48.46 1.32 1.55
CA ILE A 368 -49.62 2.18 1.28
C ILE A 368 -50.74 1.37 0.61
N ALA A 369 -50.41 0.50 -0.36
CA ALA A 369 -51.37 -0.34 -1.06
C ALA A 369 -52.10 -1.31 -0.10
N GLU A 370 -51.37 -1.89 0.85
CA GLU A 370 -51.94 -2.77 1.88
C GLU A 370 -52.88 -2.00 2.82
N ARG A 371 -52.48 -0.82 3.30
CA ARG A 371 -53.32 0.04 4.16
C ARG A 371 -54.59 0.55 3.46
N GLN A 372 -54.52 0.80 2.16
CA GLN A 372 -55.66 1.26 1.35
C GLN A 372 -56.45 0.12 0.72
N GLU A 373 -56.14 -1.12 1.11
CA GLU A 373 -56.84 -2.32 0.69
C GLU A 373 -57.00 -2.41 -0.84
N LEU A 374 -55.92 -2.11 -1.57
CA LEU A 374 -55.93 -2.02 -3.02
C LEU A 374 -56.35 -3.31 -3.72
#